data_AF-A0A933H6L5-F1
#
_entry.id   AF-A0A933H6L5-F1
#
_cell.length_a   1.000
_cell.length_b   1.000
_cell.length_c   1.000
_cell.angle_alpha   90.00
_cell.angle_beta   90.00
_cell.angle_gamma   90.00
#
_symmetry.space_group_name_H-M   'P 1'
#
loop_
_entity.id
_entity.type
_entity.pdbx_description
1 polymer ?
#
loop_
_entity_poly.entity_id
_entity_poly.type
_entity_poly.pdbx_seq_one_letter_code
_entity_poly.pdbx_strand_id
1 'polypeptide(L)'
;MTFNRLLIGDIHGCYDELQALLDMAGLTSDDEIIALGDIVDRGPATPQVLEFFQTHPNARSIMGNHERKHLRSFRREIKAARSQIITRTQLGKNYPAWLKFIETFPRGLELDEAILVHGYWEPKKTLAEQNDMVIMGTMGGEKIVTKVCGDKWYEHYDGDKPLIVGHHDYLRNGQPFIYRDKVFCLDTSCCTGGALTGIILPGFRIISVPSRANYWRQAVIAYRASLPPQPVFEWTADDEVVLEKIYDAIVSRSQQLLTELKQDENFDHLTPHQQGKLFAEKVGRSDLARYIHHARLGKLTLDGLRRGLRDPKWAREIAEDVDAFVG
;
A
#
# COMPACT_ATOMS: atom_id res chain seq x y z
N MET A 1 -12.52 7.10 35.47
CA MET A 1 -12.88 6.31 34.28
C MET A 1 -11.76 6.54 33.29
N THR A 2 -11.10 5.49 32.82
CA THR A 2 -10.15 5.60 31.71
C THR A 2 -10.95 5.56 30.42
N PHE A 3 -10.93 6.65 29.65
CA PHE A 3 -11.52 6.67 28.32
C PHE A 3 -10.57 5.96 27.35
N ASN A 4 -11.13 5.21 26.42
CA ASN A 4 -10.37 4.48 25.42
C ASN A 4 -10.12 5.38 24.21
N ARG A 5 -9.07 5.05 23.47
CA ARG A 5 -8.84 5.60 22.13
C ARG A 5 -8.62 4.47 21.15
N LEU A 6 -9.42 4.41 20.09
CA LEU A 6 -9.19 3.52 18.98
C LEU A 6 -8.36 4.25 17.92
N LEU A 7 -7.14 3.78 17.71
CA LEU A 7 -6.27 4.25 16.64
C LEU A 7 -6.40 3.28 15.46
N ILE A 8 -6.64 3.79 14.25
CA ILE A 8 -6.97 2.99 13.07
C ILE A 8 -5.91 3.22 11.99
N GLY A 9 -5.39 2.14 11.39
CA GLY A 9 -4.52 2.21 10.21
C GLY A 9 -5.24 2.72 8.95
N ASP A 10 -4.62 2.50 7.79
CA ASP A 10 -5.05 3.07 6.51
C ASP A 10 -6.44 2.54 6.07
N ILE A 11 -7.46 3.42 6.13
CA ILE A 11 -8.85 3.06 5.85
C ILE A 11 -9.13 3.02 4.34
N HIS A 12 -8.57 3.96 3.57
CA HIS A 12 -8.71 4.03 2.11
C HIS A 12 -10.15 3.84 1.61
N GLY A 13 -11.12 4.56 2.17
CA GLY A 13 -12.53 4.46 1.74
C GLY A 13 -13.22 3.12 2.01
N CYS A 14 -12.66 2.24 2.84
CA CYS A 14 -13.26 0.96 3.24
C CYS A 14 -14.25 1.16 4.40
N TYR A 15 -15.37 1.81 4.10
CA TYR A 15 -16.36 2.23 5.11
C TYR A 15 -16.99 1.06 5.87
N ASP A 16 -17.30 -0.03 5.18
CA ASP A 16 -17.90 -1.22 5.80
C ASP A 16 -16.97 -1.85 6.84
N GLU A 17 -15.67 -1.94 6.54
CA GLU A 17 -14.65 -2.41 7.46
C GLU A 17 -14.43 -1.43 8.62
N LEU A 18 -14.52 -0.12 8.37
CA LEU A 18 -14.49 0.89 9.44
C LEU A 18 -15.64 0.67 10.43
N GLN A 19 -16.88 0.51 9.96
CA GLN A 19 -18.02 0.26 10.84
C GLN A 19 -17.85 -1.04 11.63
N ALA A 20 -17.46 -2.13 10.97
CA ALA A 20 -17.22 -3.40 11.63
C ALA A 20 -16.10 -3.34 12.69
N LEU A 21 -15.05 -2.53 12.46
CA LEU A 21 -13.97 -2.34 13.43
C LEU A 21 -14.47 -1.55 14.64
N LEU A 22 -15.30 -0.53 14.42
CA LEU A 22 -15.92 0.25 15.50
C LEU A 22 -16.84 -0.61 16.36
N ASP A 23 -17.66 -1.46 15.74
CA ASP A 23 -18.52 -2.43 16.44
C ASP A 23 -17.68 -3.39 17.30
N MET A 24 -16.56 -3.89 16.76
CA MET A 24 -15.64 -4.78 17.48
C MET A 24 -14.89 -4.07 18.64
N ALA A 25 -14.63 -2.78 18.50
CA ALA A 25 -13.92 -2.02 19.52
C ALA A 25 -14.75 -1.85 20.81
N GLY A 26 -16.07 -1.78 20.68
CA GLY A 26 -16.99 -1.61 21.81
C GLY A 26 -16.86 -0.23 22.46
N LEU A 27 -16.67 0.80 21.64
CA LEU A 27 -16.49 2.18 22.10
C LEU A 27 -17.78 2.78 22.66
N THR A 28 -17.62 3.70 23.59
CA THR A 28 -18.66 4.56 24.16
C THR A 28 -18.61 5.95 23.54
N SER A 29 -19.59 6.80 23.85
CA SER A 29 -19.62 8.19 23.38
C SER A 29 -18.45 9.04 23.88
N ASP A 30 -17.75 8.63 24.93
CA ASP A 30 -16.64 9.37 25.53
C ASP A 30 -15.28 8.96 24.95
N ASP A 31 -15.24 7.89 24.14
CA ASP A 31 -14.00 7.36 23.57
C ASP A 31 -13.62 8.13 22.29
N GLU A 32 -12.31 8.20 22.02
CA GLU A 32 -11.79 8.85 20.81
C GLU A 32 -11.50 7.86 19.69
N ILE A 33 -11.65 8.32 18.45
CA ILE A 33 -11.32 7.58 17.24
C ILE A 33 -10.30 8.40 16.46
N ILE A 34 -9.12 7.83 16.20
CA ILE A 34 -8.04 8.54 15.51
C ILE A 34 -7.53 7.68 14.34
N ALA A 35 -7.73 8.13 13.11
CA ALA A 35 -7.10 7.51 11.95
C ALA A 35 -5.65 7.99 11.78
N LEU A 36 -4.78 7.09 11.34
CA LEU A 36 -3.36 7.32 11.07
C LEU A 36 -3.10 7.93 9.68
N GLY A 37 -4.09 8.58 9.08
CA GLY A 37 -4.03 9.10 7.71
C GLY A 37 -4.57 8.12 6.67
N ASP A 38 -4.50 8.51 5.40
CA ASP A 38 -4.92 7.69 4.25
C ASP A 38 -6.36 7.14 4.40
N ILE A 39 -7.27 8.02 4.82
CA ILE A 39 -8.70 7.70 4.93
C ILE A 39 -9.43 7.79 3.59
N VAL A 40 -8.83 8.50 2.63
CA VAL A 40 -9.33 8.67 1.24
C VAL A 40 -8.67 7.68 0.28
N ASP A 41 -9.13 7.71 -0.98
CA ASP A 41 -8.56 6.97 -2.10
C ASP A 41 -8.75 5.46 -2.06
N ARG A 42 -8.68 4.88 -3.27
CA ARG A 42 -8.73 3.44 -3.58
C ARG A 42 -10.07 2.76 -3.32
N GLY A 43 -10.61 2.80 -2.11
CA GLY A 43 -11.86 2.15 -1.75
C GLY A 43 -13.10 2.80 -2.38
N PRO A 44 -14.25 2.14 -2.26
CA PRO A 44 -15.47 2.54 -2.96
C PRO A 44 -16.22 3.66 -2.24
N ALA A 45 -16.01 3.82 -0.93
CA ALA A 45 -16.86 4.59 -0.05
C ALA A 45 -16.10 5.71 0.67
N THR A 46 -15.15 6.36 -0.04
CA THR A 46 -14.48 7.55 0.49
C THR A 46 -15.50 8.59 1.00
N PRO A 47 -16.56 9.00 0.26
CA PRO A 47 -17.52 9.98 0.77
C PRO A 47 -18.12 9.64 2.16
N GLN A 48 -18.38 8.37 2.44
CA GLN A 48 -18.95 7.90 3.70
C GLN A 48 -17.94 7.89 4.85
N VAL A 49 -16.70 7.44 4.60
CA VAL A 49 -15.60 7.55 5.57
C VAL A 49 -15.39 9.01 5.97
N LEU A 50 -15.43 9.86 4.96
CA LEU A 50 -15.28 11.29 5.10
C LEU A 50 -16.41 11.94 5.89
N GLU A 51 -17.66 11.66 5.55
CA GLU A 51 -18.82 12.10 6.32
C GLU A 51 -18.71 11.67 7.79
N PHE A 52 -18.31 10.42 8.04
CA PHE A 52 -18.09 9.91 9.40
C PHE A 52 -17.13 10.78 10.22
N PHE A 53 -15.94 11.10 9.70
CA PHE A 53 -14.96 11.94 10.41
C PHE A 53 -15.39 13.41 10.54
N GLN A 54 -16.33 13.88 9.71
CA GLN A 54 -16.86 15.25 9.82
C GLN A 54 -17.99 15.38 10.84
N THR A 55 -18.82 14.34 10.99
CA THR A 55 -20.01 14.39 11.84
C THR A 55 -19.78 13.87 13.26
N HIS A 56 -18.70 13.13 13.49
CA HIS A 56 -18.38 12.57 14.81
C HIS A 56 -17.34 13.46 15.53
N PRO A 57 -17.72 14.18 16.60
CA PRO A 57 -16.83 15.15 17.24
C PRO A 57 -15.59 14.52 17.90
N ASN A 58 -15.69 13.24 18.29
CA ASN A 58 -14.59 12.49 18.89
C ASN A 58 -13.78 11.68 17.86
N ALA A 59 -14.04 11.88 16.56
CA ALA A 59 -13.29 11.26 15.47
C ALA A 59 -12.40 12.28 14.77
N ARG A 60 -11.12 11.94 14.56
CA ARG A 60 -10.17 12.77 13.82
C ARG A 60 -9.18 11.90 13.05
N SER A 61 -8.43 12.53 12.15
CA SER A 61 -7.35 11.88 11.40
C SER A 61 -6.11 12.77 11.43
N ILE A 62 -4.93 12.14 11.40
CA ILE A 62 -3.69 12.82 10.99
C ILE A 62 -3.62 12.86 9.46
N MET A 63 -2.70 13.67 8.92
CA MET A 63 -2.46 13.81 7.49
C MET A 63 -1.62 12.65 6.95
N GLY A 64 -2.16 11.88 6.01
CA GLY A 64 -1.41 10.89 5.23
C GLY A 64 -0.85 11.47 3.92
N ASN A 65 -0.10 10.64 3.17
CA ASN A 65 0.42 11.08 1.88
C ASN A 65 -0.70 11.20 0.83
N HIS A 66 -1.80 10.44 0.94
CA HIS A 66 -2.92 10.52 0.02
C HIS A 66 -3.70 11.84 0.19
N GLU A 67 -4.01 12.25 1.43
CA GLU A 67 -4.61 13.56 1.71
C GLU A 67 -3.71 14.70 1.20
N ARG A 68 -2.42 14.64 1.51
CA ARG A 68 -1.45 15.63 1.01
C ARG A 68 -1.40 15.67 -0.52
N LYS A 69 -1.49 14.53 -1.20
CA LYS A 69 -1.50 14.47 -2.67
C LYS A 69 -2.75 15.14 -3.25
N HIS A 70 -3.91 15.08 -2.57
CA HIS A 70 -5.09 15.84 -2.97
C HIS A 70 -4.86 17.36 -2.89
N LEU A 71 -4.29 17.86 -1.79
CA LEU A 71 -3.99 19.30 -1.64
C LEU A 71 -3.05 19.80 -2.73
N ARG A 72 -1.94 19.11 -2.95
CA ARG A 72 -0.94 19.48 -3.96
C ARG A 72 -1.47 19.41 -5.38
N SER A 73 -2.25 18.37 -5.70
CA SER A 73 -2.85 18.23 -7.03
C SER A 73 -3.98 19.21 -7.28
N PHE A 74 -4.66 19.71 -6.24
CA PHE A 74 -5.64 20.79 -6.37
C PHE A 74 -4.95 22.13 -6.64
N ARG A 75 -3.81 22.38 -5.98
CA ARG A 75 -2.92 23.54 -6.21
C ARG A 75 -2.13 23.46 -7.52
N ARG A 76 -2.32 22.40 -8.33
CA ARG A 76 -1.63 22.14 -9.61
C ARG A 76 -0.11 21.98 -9.49
N GLU A 77 0.40 21.67 -8.29
CA GLU A 77 1.83 21.39 -8.08
C GLU A 77 2.24 20.04 -8.66
N ILE A 78 1.28 19.10 -8.73
CA ILE A 78 1.47 17.75 -9.25
C ILE A 78 0.23 17.31 -10.05
N LYS A 79 0.40 16.36 -10.96
CA LYS A 79 -0.72 15.69 -11.61
C LYS A 79 -1.44 14.77 -10.62
N ALA A 80 -2.77 14.76 -10.67
CA ALA A 80 -3.57 13.80 -9.90
C ALA A 80 -3.29 12.38 -10.40
N ALA A 81 -3.00 11.47 -9.47
CA ALA A 81 -2.88 10.06 -9.81
C ALA A 81 -4.28 9.43 -9.96
N ARG A 82 -4.32 8.17 -10.42
CA ARG A 82 -5.55 7.42 -10.65
C ARG A 82 -6.50 7.47 -9.44
N SER A 83 -5.97 7.23 -8.23
CA SER A 83 -6.77 7.22 -7.01
C SER A 83 -7.37 8.61 -6.71
N GLN A 84 -6.59 9.69 -6.83
CA GLN A 84 -7.10 11.06 -6.67
C GLN A 84 -8.22 11.37 -7.66
N ILE A 85 -8.13 10.90 -8.92
CA ILE A 85 -9.17 11.12 -9.93
C ILE A 85 -10.46 10.38 -9.55
N ILE A 86 -10.34 9.15 -9.06
CA ILE A 86 -11.49 8.35 -8.59
C ILE A 86 -12.16 9.04 -7.41
N THR A 87 -11.40 9.42 -6.37
CA THR A 87 -11.93 10.13 -5.20
C THR A 87 -12.57 11.46 -5.57
N ARG A 88 -11.98 12.22 -6.49
CA ARG A 88 -12.60 13.45 -7.03
C ARG A 88 -13.94 13.17 -7.70
N THR A 89 -14.03 12.06 -8.43
CA THR A 89 -15.29 11.63 -9.07
C THR A 89 -16.32 11.22 -8.01
N GLN A 90 -15.92 10.46 -7.00
CA GLN A 90 -16.78 10.05 -5.88
C GLN A 90 -17.35 11.26 -5.12
N LEU A 91 -16.53 12.27 -4.85
CA LEU A 91 -16.92 13.46 -4.09
C LEU A 91 -17.67 14.50 -4.93
N GLY A 92 -17.45 14.52 -6.24
CA GLY A 92 -18.10 15.45 -7.16
C GLY A 92 -18.03 16.91 -6.67
N LYS A 93 -19.19 17.55 -6.54
CA LYS A 93 -19.30 18.96 -6.09
C LYS A 93 -18.80 19.20 -4.66
N ASN A 94 -18.71 18.17 -3.82
CA ASN A 94 -18.31 18.30 -2.42
C ASN A 94 -16.77 18.35 -2.26
N TYR A 95 -16.02 18.00 -3.31
CA TYR A 95 -14.55 17.91 -3.25
C TYR A 95 -13.86 19.17 -2.71
N PRO A 96 -14.20 20.41 -3.12
CA PRO A 96 -13.55 21.61 -2.60
C PRO A 96 -13.80 21.87 -1.10
N ALA A 97 -15.01 21.58 -0.61
CA ALA A 97 -15.31 21.69 0.82
C ALA A 97 -14.49 20.67 1.62
N TRP A 98 -14.32 19.48 1.04
CA TRP A 98 -13.51 18.41 1.62
C TRP A 98 -12.03 18.74 1.73
N LEU A 99 -11.47 19.42 0.73
CA LEU A 99 -10.09 19.89 0.79
C LEU A 99 -9.85 20.82 1.97
N LYS A 100 -10.80 21.73 2.26
CA LYS A 100 -10.69 22.63 3.43
C LYS A 100 -10.69 21.87 4.75
N PHE A 101 -11.44 20.77 4.83
CA PHE A 101 -11.46 19.92 6.02
C PHE A 101 -10.13 19.20 6.24
N ILE A 102 -9.56 18.54 5.21
CA ILE A 102 -8.28 17.84 5.39
C ILE A 102 -7.11 18.80 5.62
N GLU A 103 -7.19 20.06 5.19
CA GLU A 103 -6.16 21.07 5.49
C GLU A 103 -5.97 21.30 7.01
N THR A 104 -6.97 20.96 7.82
CA THR A 104 -6.89 21.08 9.29
C THR A 104 -6.24 19.88 9.96
N PHE A 105 -5.92 18.81 9.24
CA PHE A 105 -5.34 17.61 9.86
C PHE A 105 -3.93 17.89 10.39
N PRO A 106 -3.63 17.50 11.65
CA PRO A 106 -2.27 17.54 12.17
C PRO A 106 -1.38 16.55 11.41
N ARG A 107 -0.08 16.84 11.30
CA ARG A 107 0.87 15.92 10.61
C ARG A 107 1.25 14.72 11.48
N GLY A 108 1.17 14.88 12.79
CA GLY A 108 1.32 13.84 13.79
C GLY A 108 0.72 14.31 15.11
N LEU A 109 0.55 13.39 16.05
CA LEU A 109 -0.02 13.66 17.37
C LEU A 109 0.84 13.01 18.43
N GLU A 110 1.02 13.68 19.55
CA GLU A 110 1.58 13.08 20.75
C GLU A 110 0.47 12.93 21.79
N LEU A 111 0.21 11.69 22.18
CA LEU A 111 -0.70 11.32 23.26
C LEU A 111 0.13 11.00 24.51
N ASP A 112 -0.56 10.76 25.63
CA ASP A 112 0.11 10.32 26.87
C ASP A 112 0.79 8.96 26.67
N GLU A 113 0.12 8.05 25.95
CA GLU A 113 0.54 6.66 25.78
C GLU A 113 1.44 6.42 24.57
N ALA A 114 1.32 7.24 23.51
CA ALA A 114 1.96 6.97 22.23
C ALA A 114 2.16 8.22 21.36
N ILE A 115 3.06 8.14 20.38
CA ILE A 115 3.21 9.10 19.29
C ILE A 115 2.59 8.51 18.03
N LEU A 116 1.83 9.33 17.30
CA LEU A 116 1.13 8.94 16.08
C LEU A 116 1.71 9.72 14.89
N VAL A 117 2.18 8.99 13.88
CA VAL A 117 2.59 9.54 12.58
C VAL A 117 2.08 8.61 11.49
N HIS A 118 1.94 9.08 10.25
CA HIS A 118 1.43 8.22 9.19
C HIS A 118 2.49 7.24 8.69
N GLY A 119 3.69 7.72 8.35
CA GLY A 119 4.70 6.97 7.62
C GLY A 119 5.89 6.48 8.45
N TYR A 120 6.89 7.34 8.61
CA TYR A 120 8.20 6.97 9.17
C TYR A 120 8.64 7.92 10.28
N TRP A 121 9.83 7.65 10.82
CA TRP A 121 10.47 8.45 11.86
C TRP A 121 11.94 8.70 11.56
N GLU A 122 12.40 9.93 11.80
CA GLU A 122 13.82 10.25 11.86
C GLU A 122 14.34 10.07 13.30
N PRO A 123 15.40 9.28 13.53
CA PRO A 123 15.94 9.09 14.87
C PRO A 123 16.53 10.39 15.44
N LYS A 124 16.58 10.49 16.77
CA LYS A 124 17.15 11.61 17.55
C LYS A 124 16.42 12.94 17.40
N LYS A 125 15.16 12.90 16.95
CA LYS A 125 14.31 14.07 16.78
C LYS A 125 13.01 13.88 17.55
N THR A 126 12.55 14.95 18.20
CA THR A 126 11.20 15.03 18.76
C THR A 126 10.16 15.12 17.64
N LEU A 127 8.87 14.88 17.94
CA LEU A 127 7.79 15.01 16.96
C LEU A 127 7.78 16.40 16.27
N ALA A 128 8.08 17.47 17.01
CA ALA A 128 8.11 18.82 16.48
C ALA A 128 9.28 19.10 15.52
N GLU A 129 10.36 18.31 15.61
CA GLU A 129 11.56 18.43 14.78
C GLU A 129 11.53 17.52 13.53
N GLN A 130 10.57 16.59 13.49
CA GLN A 130 10.39 15.67 12.38
C GLN A 130 10.14 16.42 11.06
N ASN A 131 10.70 15.91 9.96
CA ASN A 131 10.35 16.40 8.65
C ASN A 131 8.94 15.94 8.26
N ASP A 132 8.07 16.89 7.94
CA ASP A 132 6.70 16.68 7.44
C ASP A 132 6.62 15.60 6.34
N MET A 133 7.55 15.57 5.39
CA MET A 133 7.57 14.58 4.31
C MET A 133 7.82 13.15 4.81
N VAL A 134 8.54 13.01 5.91
CA VAL A 134 8.88 11.74 6.56
C VAL A 134 7.68 11.20 7.32
N ILE A 135 7.15 11.99 8.25
CA ILE A 135 6.03 11.56 9.09
C ILE A 135 4.73 11.38 8.30
N MET A 136 4.57 12.06 7.16
CA MET A 136 3.46 11.83 6.23
C MET A 136 3.73 10.72 5.20
N GLY A 137 4.81 9.92 5.27
CA GLY A 137 5.00 8.76 4.40
C GLY A 137 5.11 9.10 2.90
N THR A 138 5.76 10.21 2.54
CA THR A 138 5.95 10.56 1.13
C THR A 138 7.16 9.87 0.54
N MET A 139 7.22 9.66 -0.78
CA MET A 139 8.42 9.14 -1.45
C MET A 139 9.69 9.97 -1.19
N GLY A 140 9.54 11.28 -0.94
CA GLY A 140 10.67 12.14 -0.56
C GLY A 140 11.13 11.87 0.87
N GLY A 141 10.19 11.66 1.78
CA GLY A 141 10.46 11.30 3.18
C GLY A 141 11.08 9.92 3.32
N GLU A 142 10.56 8.93 2.60
CA GLU A 142 11.14 7.59 2.52
C GLU A 142 12.62 7.66 2.13
N LYS A 143 12.96 8.38 1.04
CA LYS A 143 14.35 8.57 0.61
C LYS A 143 15.24 9.22 1.68
N ILE A 144 14.70 10.16 2.46
CA ILE A 144 15.44 10.81 3.56
C ILE A 144 15.77 9.76 4.63
N VAL A 145 14.77 8.99 5.07
CA VAL A 145 14.95 8.00 6.13
C VAL A 145 15.81 6.83 5.67
N THR A 146 15.57 6.27 4.48
CA THR A 146 16.37 5.16 3.93
C THR A 146 17.84 5.52 3.80
N LYS A 147 18.17 6.79 3.50
CA LYS A 147 19.56 7.25 3.45
C LYS A 147 20.26 7.18 4.81
N VAL A 148 19.52 7.35 5.92
CA VAL A 148 20.06 7.39 7.29
C VAL A 148 19.96 6.02 7.98
N CYS A 149 18.87 5.29 7.74
CA CYS A 149 18.49 4.10 8.50
C CYS A 149 18.38 2.83 7.63
N GLY A 150 18.58 2.92 6.32
CA GLY A 150 18.27 1.82 5.40
C GLY A 150 16.77 1.48 5.36
N ASP A 151 16.45 0.29 4.87
CA ASP A 151 15.06 -0.14 4.65
C ASP A 151 14.25 -0.41 5.93
N LYS A 152 14.96 -0.59 7.07
CA LYS A 152 14.38 -0.96 8.35
C LYS A 152 14.45 0.16 9.38
N TRP A 153 13.93 1.33 9.01
CA TRP A 153 13.94 2.53 9.85
C TRP A 153 13.44 2.31 11.28
N TYR A 154 12.46 1.43 11.47
CA TYR A 154 11.88 1.12 12.78
C TYR A 154 12.89 0.50 13.76
N GLU A 155 13.99 -0.11 13.28
CA GLU A 155 15.09 -0.60 14.12
C GLU A 155 15.90 0.54 14.75
N HIS A 156 15.77 1.75 14.20
CA HIS A 156 16.44 2.96 14.65
C HIS A 156 15.56 3.84 15.54
N TYR A 157 14.31 3.44 15.81
CA TYR A 157 13.44 4.21 16.68
C TYR A 157 14.01 4.28 18.11
N ASP A 158 14.30 5.49 18.56
CA ASP A 158 14.99 5.79 19.81
C ASP A 158 14.12 6.50 20.85
N GLY A 159 12.83 6.66 20.57
CA GLY A 159 11.87 7.24 21.51
C GLY A 159 11.51 6.30 22.68
N ASP A 160 11.09 6.93 23.78
CA ASP A 160 10.60 6.23 24.97
C ASP A 160 9.14 5.82 24.84
N LYS A 161 8.29 6.66 24.22
CA LYS A 161 6.89 6.34 23.95
C LYS A 161 6.78 5.38 22.77
N PRO A 162 5.84 4.42 22.78
CA PRO A 162 5.45 3.70 21.58
C PRO A 162 5.11 4.61 20.41
N LEU A 163 5.59 4.27 19.22
CA LEU A 163 5.26 4.91 17.96
C LEU A 163 4.23 4.05 17.22
N ILE A 164 3.14 4.67 16.75
CA ILE A 164 2.07 3.98 16.05
C ILE A 164 1.93 4.61 14.66
N VAL A 165 2.04 3.78 13.62
CA VAL A 165 2.10 4.21 12.21
C VAL A 165 1.17 3.41 11.31
N GLY A 166 0.81 4.00 10.17
CA GLY A 166 0.07 3.36 9.08
C GLY A 166 1.00 3.10 7.90
N HIS A 167 0.56 3.52 6.71
CA HIS A 167 1.32 3.72 5.46
C HIS A 167 1.87 2.46 4.75
N HIS A 168 2.37 1.50 5.52
CA HIS A 168 3.02 0.31 5.00
C HIS A 168 2.58 -0.97 5.71
N ASP A 169 2.02 -1.86 4.90
CA ASP A 169 1.92 -3.28 5.23
C ASP A 169 3.27 -4.00 5.07
N TYR A 170 4.00 -4.10 6.18
CA TYR A 170 5.31 -4.73 6.27
C TYR A 170 5.27 -6.27 6.14
N LEU A 171 4.15 -6.90 6.49
CA LEU A 171 4.04 -8.37 6.48
C LEU A 171 3.34 -8.92 5.24
N ARG A 172 2.46 -8.14 4.61
CA ARG A 172 1.65 -8.51 3.42
C ARG A 172 0.84 -9.78 3.61
N ASN A 173 0.37 -9.99 4.84
CA ASN A 173 -0.41 -11.17 5.23
C ASN A 173 -1.67 -10.80 6.04
N GLY A 174 -2.03 -9.51 6.08
CA GLY A 174 -3.19 -9.01 6.81
C GLY A 174 -3.02 -8.96 8.32
N GLN A 175 -1.80 -9.12 8.85
CA GLN A 175 -1.47 -8.94 10.26
C GLN A 175 -0.62 -7.68 10.47
N PRO A 176 -0.81 -6.95 11.58
CA PRO A 176 0.02 -5.79 11.88
C PRO A 176 1.45 -6.20 12.19
N PHE A 177 2.39 -5.30 11.89
CA PHE A 177 3.79 -5.48 12.24
C PHE A 177 4.10 -4.74 13.54
N ILE A 178 4.72 -5.43 14.50
CA ILE A 178 5.10 -4.86 15.78
C ILE A 178 6.60 -5.09 15.98
N TYR A 179 7.35 -4.01 16.18
CA TYR A 179 8.76 -4.07 16.49
C TYR A 179 9.00 -3.77 17.96
N ARG A 180 9.32 -4.83 18.73
CA ARG A 180 9.77 -4.77 20.14
C ARG A 180 8.86 -3.95 21.07
N ASP A 181 7.54 -4.00 20.85
CA ASP A 181 6.55 -3.19 21.57
C ASP A 181 6.83 -1.67 21.56
N LYS A 182 7.64 -1.22 20.60
CA LYS A 182 8.06 0.17 20.42
C LYS A 182 7.49 0.80 19.16
N VAL A 183 7.37 0.05 18.08
CA VAL A 183 6.79 0.54 16.82
C VAL A 183 5.67 -0.39 16.39
N PHE A 184 4.47 0.17 16.24
CA PHE A 184 3.26 -0.54 15.85
C PHE A 184 2.83 -0.05 14.47
N CYS A 185 2.97 -0.88 13.44
CA CYS A 185 2.54 -0.58 12.09
C CYS A 185 1.19 -1.26 11.82
N LEU A 186 0.14 -0.45 11.66
CA LEU A 186 -1.25 -0.90 11.58
C LEU A 186 -1.80 -1.00 10.15
N ASP A 187 -1.10 -0.49 9.14
CA ASP A 187 -1.52 -0.73 7.76
C ASP A 187 -1.40 -2.22 7.44
N THR A 188 -2.54 -2.81 7.13
CA THR A 188 -2.72 -4.24 6.85
C THR A 188 -3.42 -4.44 5.50
N SER A 189 -3.24 -3.47 4.59
CA SER A 189 -3.69 -3.53 3.20
C SER A 189 -5.21 -3.70 3.02
N CYS A 190 -6.03 -3.03 3.84
CA CYS A 190 -7.49 -3.19 3.81
C CYS A 190 -8.06 -3.05 2.38
N CYS A 191 -7.75 -1.94 1.70
CA CYS A 191 -8.29 -1.65 0.37
C CYS A 191 -7.87 -2.64 -0.74
N THR A 192 -6.86 -3.48 -0.52
CA THR A 192 -6.41 -4.49 -1.49
C THR A 192 -6.72 -5.93 -1.09
N GLY A 193 -7.49 -6.13 -0.02
CA GLY A 193 -8.00 -7.43 0.41
C GLY A 193 -7.29 -8.03 1.64
N GLY A 194 -6.52 -7.22 2.38
CA GLY A 194 -5.96 -7.61 3.68
C GLY A 194 -6.98 -7.41 4.80
N ALA A 195 -6.66 -6.63 5.82
CA ALA A 195 -7.55 -6.29 6.92
C ALA A 195 -7.52 -4.78 7.21
N LEU A 196 -8.55 -4.27 7.89
CA LEU A 196 -8.47 -2.99 8.60
C LEU A 196 -8.11 -3.28 10.04
N THR A 197 -7.02 -2.70 10.52
CA THR A 197 -6.50 -2.93 11.87
C THR A 197 -6.53 -1.67 12.69
N GLY A 198 -6.90 -1.82 13.96
CA GLY A 198 -6.80 -0.78 14.96
C GLY A 198 -6.18 -1.27 16.26
N ILE A 199 -5.80 -0.33 17.10
CA ILE A 199 -5.26 -0.56 18.44
C ILE A 199 -6.00 0.31 19.44
N ILE A 200 -6.37 -0.27 20.57
CA ILE A 200 -7.15 0.38 21.62
C ILE A 200 -6.23 0.72 22.78
N LEU A 201 -6.05 2.02 23.00
CA LEU A 201 -5.31 2.59 24.13
C LEU A 201 -6.24 2.81 25.33
N PRO A 202 -5.69 2.81 26.57
CA PRO A 202 -4.27 2.65 26.92
C PRO A 202 -3.77 1.19 26.93
N GLY A 203 -4.65 0.21 26.71
CA GLY A 203 -4.32 -1.21 26.87
C GLY A 203 -3.52 -1.86 25.73
N PHE A 204 -3.19 -1.12 24.67
CA PHE A 204 -2.53 -1.63 23.45
C PHE A 204 -3.22 -2.88 22.85
N ARG A 205 -4.55 -2.98 22.98
CA ARG A 205 -5.31 -4.12 22.45
C ARG A 205 -5.53 -3.97 20.95
N ILE A 206 -4.93 -4.86 20.17
CA ILE A 206 -5.08 -4.88 18.71
C ILE A 206 -6.36 -5.62 18.31
N ILE A 207 -7.08 -5.05 17.35
CA ILE A 207 -8.25 -5.64 16.71
C ILE A 207 -8.15 -5.47 15.19
N SER A 208 -8.66 -6.45 14.44
CA SER A 208 -8.62 -6.41 12.97
C SER A 208 -9.90 -6.98 12.39
N VAL A 209 -10.36 -6.37 11.29
CA VAL A 209 -11.48 -6.86 10.48
C VAL A 209 -10.97 -7.23 9.09
N PRO A 210 -11.10 -8.50 8.65
CA PRO A 210 -10.74 -8.89 7.29
C PRO A 210 -11.56 -8.12 6.25
N SER A 211 -10.90 -7.73 5.17
CA SER A 211 -11.55 -7.01 4.08
C SER A 211 -12.41 -7.96 3.27
N ARG A 212 -13.60 -7.51 2.84
CA ARG A 212 -14.53 -8.37 2.09
C ARG A 212 -14.10 -8.59 0.64
N ALA A 213 -13.25 -7.72 0.10
CA ALA A 213 -12.77 -7.80 -1.27
C ALA A 213 -11.48 -7.01 -1.52
N ASN A 214 -10.91 -7.16 -2.71
CA ASN A 214 -9.93 -6.21 -3.25
C ASN A 214 -10.67 -5.01 -3.85
N TYR A 215 -10.95 -4.02 -3.01
CA TYR A 215 -11.69 -2.81 -3.39
C TYR A 215 -10.96 -1.97 -4.41
N TRP A 216 -9.63 -1.88 -4.34
CA TRP A 216 -8.89 -1.06 -5.30
C TRP A 216 -9.07 -1.57 -6.73
N ARG A 217 -8.99 -2.90 -6.93
CA ARG A 217 -9.25 -3.52 -8.24
C ARG A 217 -10.66 -3.21 -8.72
N GLN A 218 -11.65 -3.30 -7.84
CA GLN A 218 -13.05 -3.00 -8.18
C GLN A 218 -13.25 -1.53 -8.54
N ALA A 219 -12.68 -0.60 -7.78
CA ALA A 219 -12.78 0.83 -8.04
C ALA A 219 -12.13 1.21 -9.37
N VAL A 220 -10.96 0.67 -9.71
CA VAL A 220 -10.32 0.91 -11.01
C VAL A 220 -11.21 0.46 -12.18
N ILE A 221 -11.93 -0.64 -12.02
CA ILE A 221 -12.89 -1.13 -13.03
C ILE A 221 -14.11 -0.21 -13.09
N ALA A 222 -14.73 0.08 -11.96
CA ALA A 222 -15.95 0.88 -11.86
C ALA A 222 -15.78 2.31 -12.41
N TYR A 223 -14.61 2.92 -12.16
CA TYR A 223 -14.34 4.31 -12.56
C TYR A 223 -13.53 4.42 -13.85
N ARG A 224 -13.40 3.35 -14.64
CA ARG A 224 -12.58 3.33 -15.87
C ARG A 224 -12.89 4.48 -16.82
N ALA A 225 -14.17 4.86 -16.96
CA ALA A 225 -14.61 5.94 -17.84
C ALA A 225 -14.15 7.34 -17.37
N SER A 226 -13.92 7.52 -16.07
CA SER A 226 -13.44 8.78 -15.49
C SER A 226 -11.92 8.93 -15.51
N LEU A 227 -11.21 7.85 -15.85
CA LEU A 227 -9.75 7.85 -15.89
C LEU A 227 -9.24 8.31 -17.25
N PRO A 228 -8.08 8.99 -17.30
CA PRO A 228 -7.45 9.31 -18.57
C PRO A 228 -7.22 8.01 -19.35
N PRO A 229 -7.46 8.03 -20.68
CA PRO A 229 -7.20 6.87 -21.51
C PRO A 229 -5.74 6.47 -21.34
N GLN A 230 -5.51 5.16 -21.23
CA GLN A 230 -4.14 4.67 -21.29
C GLN A 230 -3.60 4.93 -22.69
N PRO A 231 -2.33 5.35 -22.84
CA PRO A 231 -1.71 5.40 -24.15
C PRO A 231 -1.80 4.02 -24.80
N VAL A 232 -2.33 3.97 -26.01
CA VAL A 232 -2.34 2.78 -26.84
C VAL A 232 -1.15 2.91 -27.77
N PHE A 233 -0.18 2.01 -27.61
CA PHE A 233 0.96 1.94 -28.49
C PHE A 233 0.67 0.91 -29.59
N GLU A 234 0.92 1.29 -30.84
CA GLU A 234 0.94 0.32 -31.93
C GLU A 234 2.20 -0.53 -31.83
N TRP A 235 2.04 -1.84 -32.00
CA TRP A 235 3.12 -2.81 -32.01
C TRP A 235 3.42 -3.16 -33.47
N THR A 236 4.66 -2.95 -33.88
CA THR A 236 5.13 -3.29 -35.23
C THR A 236 5.49 -4.78 -35.30
N ALA A 237 5.72 -5.30 -36.52
CA ALA A 237 6.23 -6.66 -36.69
C ALA A 237 7.59 -6.88 -35.99
N ASP A 238 8.47 -5.87 -35.98
CA ASP A 238 9.75 -5.95 -35.28
C ASP A 238 9.55 -6.02 -33.75
N ASP A 239 8.52 -5.34 -33.22
CA ASP A 239 8.19 -5.42 -31.80
C ASP A 239 7.64 -6.78 -31.39
N GLU A 240 6.97 -7.49 -32.31
CA GLU A 240 6.54 -8.88 -32.08
C GLU A 240 7.74 -9.83 -31.98
N VAL A 241 8.76 -9.65 -32.82
CA VAL A 241 10.02 -10.41 -32.71
C VAL A 241 10.72 -10.13 -31.36
N VAL A 242 10.70 -8.87 -30.91
CA VAL A 242 11.21 -8.48 -29.59
C VAL A 242 10.42 -9.16 -28.46
N LEU A 243 9.10 -9.23 -28.56
CA LEU A 243 8.27 -9.94 -27.58
C LEU A 243 8.57 -11.44 -27.53
N GLU A 244 8.75 -12.08 -28.69
CA GLU A 244 9.14 -13.49 -28.77
C GLU A 244 10.48 -13.75 -28.08
N LYS A 245 11.49 -12.90 -28.33
CA LYS A 245 12.78 -12.99 -27.65
C LYS A 245 12.64 -12.91 -26.13
N ILE A 246 11.85 -11.97 -25.62
CA ILE A 246 11.61 -11.82 -24.17
C ILE A 246 10.84 -13.02 -23.63
N TYR A 247 9.82 -13.49 -24.35
CA TYR A 247 9.02 -14.66 -23.99
C TYR A 247 9.90 -15.89 -23.83
N ASP A 248 10.76 -16.17 -24.80
CA ASP A 248 11.66 -17.33 -24.79
C ASP A 248 12.66 -17.27 -23.64
N ALA A 249 13.22 -16.08 -23.36
CA ALA A 249 14.11 -15.88 -22.22
C ALA A 249 13.39 -16.15 -20.88
N ILE A 250 12.15 -15.68 -20.72
CA ILE A 250 11.33 -15.94 -19.52
C ILE A 250 11.04 -17.43 -19.36
N VAL A 251 10.67 -18.12 -20.45
CA VAL A 251 10.40 -19.56 -20.44
C VAL A 251 11.67 -20.34 -20.08
N SER A 252 12.79 -20.01 -20.72
CA SER A 252 14.09 -20.64 -20.48
C SER A 252 14.53 -20.47 -19.03
N ARG A 253 14.46 -19.24 -18.48
CA ARG A 253 14.75 -18.98 -17.07
C ARG A 253 13.83 -19.77 -16.13
N SER A 254 12.54 -19.79 -16.41
CA SER A 254 11.59 -20.56 -15.60
C SER A 254 11.91 -22.06 -15.58
N GLN A 255 12.34 -22.63 -16.71
CA GLN A 255 12.73 -24.04 -16.81
C GLN A 255 14.06 -24.32 -16.12
N GLN A 256 15.03 -23.41 -16.22
CA GLN A 256 16.30 -23.49 -15.52
C GLN A 256 16.08 -23.55 -14.00
N LEU A 257 15.31 -22.61 -13.45
CA LEU A 257 15.02 -22.55 -12.01
C LEU A 257 14.28 -23.81 -11.53
N LEU A 258 13.35 -24.34 -12.33
CA LEU A 258 12.65 -25.58 -11.99
C LEU A 258 13.60 -26.79 -12.03
N THR A 259 14.52 -26.84 -12.99
CA THR A 259 15.55 -27.88 -13.08
C THR A 259 16.49 -27.84 -11.87
N GLU A 260 16.95 -26.65 -11.47
CA GLU A 260 17.78 -26.48 -10.27
C GLU A 260 17.07 -26.96 -9.00
N LEU A 261 15.79 -26.62 -8.83
CA LEU A 261 15.02 -27.04 -7.65
C LEU A 261 14.80 -28.56 -7.61
N LYS A 262 14.62 -29.19 -8.78
CA LYS A 262 14.48 -30.64 -8.92
C LYS A 262 15.77 -31.43 -8.69
N GLN A 263 16.91 -30.76 -8.51
CA GLN A 263 18.14 -31.43 -8.05
C GLN A 263 18.01 -31.88 -6.59
N ASP A 264 17.12 -31.27 -5.80
CA ASP A 264 16.71 -31.80 -4.50
C ASP A 264 15.66 -32.89 -4.71
N GLU A 265 16.02 -34.14 -4.39
CA GLU A 265 15.15 -35.32 -4.52
C GLU A 265 13.84 -35.17 -3.72
N ASN A 266 13.82 -34.32 -2.69
CA ASN A 266 12.61 -34.07 -1.91
C ASN A 266 11.63 -33.10 -2.59
N PHE A 267 12.06 -32.33 -3.60
CA PHE A 267 11.26 -31.27 -4.20
C PHE A 267 9.93 -31.78 -4.77
N ASP A 268 9.97 -32.90 -5.50
CA ASP A 268 8.78 -33.51 -6.10
C ASP A 268 7.83 -34.13 -5.06
N HIS A 269 8.29 -34.34 -3.83
CA HIS A 269 7.47 -34.80 -2.70
C HIS A 269 6.81 -33.65 -1.91
N LEU A 270 7.18 -32.40 -2.17
CA LEU A 270 6.58 -31.24 -1.54
C LEU A 270 5.16 -30.97 -2.07
N THR A 271 4.33 -30.34 -1.25
CA THR A 271 3.03 -29.84 -1.71
C THR A 271 3.20 -28.77 -2.81
N PRO A 272 2.22 -28.58 -3.71
CA PRO A 272 2.27 -27.54 -4.73
C PRO A 272 2.53 -26.13 -4.18
N HIS A 273 2.02 -25.85 -2.97
CA HIS A 273 2.26 -24.60 -2.26
C HIS A 273 3.72 -24.43 -1.85
N GLN A 274 4.32 -25.45 -1.22
CA GLN A 274 5.73 -25.44 -0.83
C GLN A 274 6.66 -25.33 -2.05
N GLN A 275 6.40 -26.09 -3.12
CA GLN A 275 7.13 -25.95 -4.38
C GLN A 275 7.03 -24.54 -4.95
N GLY A 276 5.85 -23.92 -4.84
CA GLY A 276 5.64 -22.53 -5.27
C GLY A 276 6.41 -21.52 -4.46
N LYS A 277 6.54 -21.72 -3.15
CA LYS A 277 7.33 -20.87 -2.27
C LYS A 277 8.82 -20.93 -2.61
N LEU A 278 9.39 -22.12 -2.73
CA LEU A 278 10.79 -22.31 -3.11
C LEU A 278 11.11 -21.72 -4.48
N PHE A 279 10.19 -21.88 -5.44
CA PHE A 279 10.33 -21.26 -6.75
C PHE A 279 10.32 -19.73 -6.67
N ALA A 280 9.44 -19.13 -5.87
CA ALA A 280 9.40 -17.69 -5.67
C ALA A 280 10.69 -17.15 -5.01
N GLU A 281 11.25 -17.88 -4.06
CA GLU A 281 12.53 -17.53 -3.42
C GLU A 281 13.68 -17.52 -4.44
N LYS A 282 13.71 -18.50 -5.35
CA LYS A 282 14.69 -18.58 -6.45
C LYS A 282 14.52 -17.48 -7.51
N VAL A 283 13.28 -17.10 -7.83
CA VAL A 283 12.99 -16.02 -8.79
C VAL A 283 13.41 -14.65 -8.24
N GLY A 284 13.29 -14.43 -6.93
CA GLY A 284 13.66 -13.16 -6.32
C GLY A 284 12.76 -12.00 -6.76
N ARG A 285 13.33 -10.79 -6.80
CA ARG A 285 12.63 -9.56 -7.21
C ARG A 285 13.19 -9.08 -8.55
N SER A 286 12.42 -9.26 -9.62
CA SER A 286 12.71 -8.68 -10.94
C SER A 286 11.45 -8.14 -11.60
N ASP A 287 11.61 -7.25 -12.58
CA ASP A 287 10.49 -6.70 -13.36
C ASP A 287 9.74 -7.78 -14.14
N LEU A 288 10.40 -8.93 -14.40
CA LEU A 288 9.82 -10.06 -15.11
C LEU A 288 9.41 -11.24 -14.22
N ALA A 289 9.63 -11.16 -12.90
CA ALA A 289 9.34 -12.25 -11.96
C ALA A 289 7.93 -12.84 -12.10
N ARG A 290 6.91 -11.96 -12.28
CA ARG A 290 5.52 -12.40 -12.49
C ARG A 290 5.37 -13.27 -13.73
N TYR A 291 6.06 -12.95 -14.82
CA TYR A 291 5.99 -13.72 -16.05
C TYR A 291 6.76 -15.04 -15.95
N ILE A 292 7.86 -15.07 -15.21
CA ILE A 292 8.57 -16.33 -14.88
C ILE A 292 7.64 -17.27 -14.10
N HIS A 293 6.89 -16.75 -13.13
CA HIS A 293 5.83 -17.51 -12.46
C HIS A 293 4.72 -17.99 -13.40
N HIS A 294 4.28 -17.15 -14.34
CA HIS A 294 3.30 -17.56 -15.34
C HIS A 294 3.84 -18.65 -16.27
N ALA A 295 5.11 -18.60 -16.66
CA ALA A 295 5.76 -19.63 -17.46
C ALA A 295 5.77 -20.99 -16.72
N ARG A 296 6.17 -21.01 -15.44
CA ARG A 296 6.10 -22.23 -14.60
C ARG A 296 4.69 -22.85 -14.59
N LEU A 297 3.66 -22.03 -14.57
CA LEU A 297 2.27 -22.48 -14.52
C LEU A 297 1.66 -22.79 -15.90
N GLY A 298 2.42 -22.66 -16.99
CA GLY A 298 1.92 -22.80 -18.37
C GLY A 298 0.89 -21.72 -18.76
N LYS A 299 0.95 -20.55 -18.12
CA LYS A 299 0.00 -19.43 -18.29
C LYS A 299 0.58 -18.23 -19.02
N LEU A 300 1.87 -18.26 -19.38
CA LEU A 300 2.49 -17.18 -20.15
C LEU A 300 1.99 -17.23 -21.60
N THR A 301 1.65 -16.07 -22.16
CA THR A 301 1.26 -15.92 -23.57
C THR A 301 1.88 -14.64 -24.11
N LEU A 302 2.14 -14.58 -25.42
CA LEU A 302 2.65 -13.36 -26.07
C LEU A 302 1.69 -12.18 -25.89
N ASP A 303 0.38 -12.39 -26.04
CA ASP A 303 -0.63 -11.34 -25.78
C ASP A 303 -0.66 -10.90 -24.31
N GLY A 304 -0.49 -11.85 -23.37
CA GLY A 304 -0.35 -11.54 -21.95
C GLY A 304 0.90 -10.71 -21.65
N LEU A 305 2.02 -11.01 -22.31
CA LEU A 305 3.28 -10.27 -22.20
C LEU A 305 3.15 -8.87 -22.81
N ARG A 306 2.60 -8.76 -24.02
CA ARG A 306 2.31 -7.48 -24.71
C ARG A 306 1.49 -6.54 -23.85
N ARG A 307 0.35 -7.00 -23.32
CA ARG A 307 -0.50 -6.21 -22.42
C ARG A 307 0.18 -5.86 -21.09
N GLY A 308 1.13 -6.69 -20.69
CA GLY A 308 1.91 -6.54 -19.48
C GLY A 308 2.99 -5.45 -19.59
N LEU A 309 3.78 -5.50 -20.67
CA LEU A 309 4.85 -4.53 -20.97
C LEU A 309 4.30 -3.18 -21.45
N ARG A 310 3.16 -3.21 -22.17
CA ARG A 310 2.37 -2.05 -22.66
C ARG A 310 3.06 -1.19 -23.71
N ASP A 311 4.31 -0.84 -23.51
CA ASP A 311 5.10 0.06 -24.36
C ASP A 311 6.16 -0.74 -25.14
N PRO A 312 6.12 -0.75 -26.48
CA PRO A 312 7.11 -1.45 -27.30
C PRO A 312 8.52 -0.88 -27.14
N LYS A 313 8.68 0.41 -26.78
CA LYS A 313 10.00 0.97 -26.48
C LYS A 313 10.60 0.30 -25.24
N TRP A 314 9.80 0.11 -24.20
CA TRP A 314 10.24 -0.58 -23.00
C TRP A 314 10.57 -2.05 -23.28
N ALA A 315 9.78 -2.73 -24.12
CA ALA A 315 10.11 -4.10 -24.54
C ALA A 315 11.47 -4.16 -25.25
N ARG A 316 11.78 -3.20 -26.13
CA ARG A 316 13.11 -3.12 -26.78
C ARG A 316 14.24 -2.91 -25.77
N GLU A 317 14.07 -2.01 -24.80
CA GLU A 317 15.05 -1.80 -23.71
C GLU A 317 15.30 -3.08 -22.90
N ILE A 318 14.24 -3.84 -22.55
CA ILE A 318 14.39 -5.15 -21.90
C ILE A 318 15.16 -6.12 -22.80
N ALA A 319 14.86 -6.15 -24.09
CA ALA A 319 15.46 -7.10 -25.02
C ALA A 319 16.94 -6.83 -25.31
N GLU A 320 17.45 -5.63 -25.04
CA GLU A 320 18.89 -5.32 -25.12
C GLU A 320 19.71 -6.09 -24.08
N ASP A 321 19.16 -6.30 -22.88
CA ASP A 321 19.82 -7.03 -21.77
C ASP A 321 18.83 -7.95 -21.02
N VAL A 322 18.18 -8.85 -21.77
CA VAL A 322 17.08 -9.66 -21.23
C VAL A 322 17.51 -10.53 -20.05
N ASP A 323 18.78 -10.97 -20.05
CA ASP A 323 19.36 -11.80 -18.99
C ASP A 323 19.41 -11.06 -17.65
N ALA A 324 19.70 -9.76 -17.65
CA ALA A 324 19.63 -8.93 -16.44
C ALA A 324 18.20 -8.79 -15.89
N PHE A 325 17.18 -8.82 -16.77
CA PHE A 325 15.78 -8.70 -16.36
C PHE A 325 15.15 -10.02 -15.90
N VAL A 326 15.67 -11.16 -16.36
CA VAL A 326 15.22 -12.50 -15.91
C VAL A 326 16.09 -13.08 -14.78
N GLY A 327 17.27 -12.52 -14.53
CA GLY A 327 18.23 -12.93 -13.50
C GLY A 327 17.68 -12.83 -12.09
#